data_AF-V5RIQ6-F1
#
_entry.id   AF-V5RIQ6-F1
#
_cell.length_a   1.000
_cell.length_b   1.000
_cell.length_c   1.000
_cell.angle_alpha   90.00
_cell.angle_beta   90.00
_cell.angle_gamma   90.00
#
_symmetry.space_group_name_H-M   'P 1'
#
loop_
_entity.id
_entity.type
_entity.pdbx_description
1 polymer ?
#
loop_
_entity_poly.entity_id
_entity_poly.type
_entity_poly.pdbx_seq_one_letter_code
_entity_poly.pdbx_strand_id
1 'polypeptide(L)'
;MEAQKIYDSTVISLFNIVKNEKLRTKIVLDDNFKEQVIQMVNNLLFLEVEEKTLYKDIKWSPIFGKSIVNILKQKIKFEKPDNKKLEDIYADYSYTLTFCLNNYSVSRDELNNSLIDISEKEIQLNSRVSEEMKNLYNEDTKENPTVEVVDKSDEQPNQSNSNTNQNFNNNYNYQGESIPIPPMQDPRFYPYLTKPKYIRWVKLVFGVMFGLTGLFYLVLNLLFLFQKQNVGASVDEIKDLFENWKFLGGKTGIIDSGSLLGIKSGQANYVMIILIMLLLSWIVYTIVAPPKRYREQFVFPIYNLIVPVIFLVAIVITPGIGGFSYIFGMNDLEKNISNLLSTQKDIQINDGDIKRLVDFLVGKFNLPLIKAVIWLLFVFLIASFASLIVLISINPRLDRQKVIRATQEYQKLINEALQGRKYQMDPTLYENQEEVDNFYRKIKEKREGRNKPKND
;
A
#
# COMPACT_ATOMS: atom_id res chain seq x y z
N MET A 1 2.27 -22.79 -10.95
CA MET A 1 2.57 -21.58 -11.76
C MET A 1 1.49 -21.50 -12.83
N GLU A 2 0.86 -20.34 -13.08
CA GLU A 2 -0.23 -20.26 -14.07
C GLU A 2 0.35 -20.22 -15.49
N ALA A 3 -0.04 -21.17 -16.35
CA ALA A 3 0.43 -21.28 -17.74
C ALA A 3 0.26 -19.96 -18.53
N GLN A 4 -0.84 -19.24 -18.29
CA GLN A 4 -1.12 -17.93 -18.89
C GLN A 4 -0.05 -16.87 -18.54
N LYS A 5 0.44 -16.82 -17.29
CA LYS A 5 1.47 -15.84 -16.89
C LYS A 5 2.81 -16.10 -17.57
N ILE A 6 3.16 -17.37 -17.74
CA ILE A 6 4.37 -17.79 -18.47
C ILE A 6 4.24 -17.40 -19.95
N TYR A 7 3.07 -17.64 -20.53
CA TYR A 7 2.76 -17.27 -21.91
C TYR A 7 2.91 -15.75 -22.14
N ASP A 8 2.24 -14.93 -21.33
CA ASP A 8 2.29 -13.47 -21.43
C ASP A 8 3.73 -12.93 -21.31
N SER A 9 4.49 -13.45 -20.34
CA SER A 9 5.88 -13.05 -20.10
C SER A 9 6.80 -13.43 -21.26
N THR A 10 6.57 -14.61 -21.86
CA THR A 10 7.33 -15.10 -23.02
C THR A 10 7.03 -14.25 -24.26
N VAL A 11 5.75 -13.87 -24.48
CA VAL A 11 5.33 -12.98 -25.57
C VAL A 11 5.99 -11.60 -25.45
N ILE A 12 5.96 -11.00 -24.26
CA ILE A 12 6.59 -9.68 -23.99
C ILE A 12 8.10 -9.75 -24.24
N SER A 13 8.78 -10.79 -23.74
CA SER A 13 10.21 -10.95 -23.93
C SER A 13 10.58 -11.14 -25.40
N LEU A 14 9.86 -11.97 -26.15
CA LEU A 14 10.13 -12.17 -27.58
C LEU A 14 9.92 -10.89 -28.38
N PHE A 15 8.90 -10.10 -28.03
CA PHE A 15 8.66 -8.80 -28.66
C PHE A 15 9.85 -7.86 -28.45
N ASN A 16 10.32 -7.73 -27.20
CA ASN A 16 11.43 -6.84 -26.88
C ASN A 16 12.76 -7.32 -27.49
N ILE A 17 12.96 -8.64 -27.63
CA ILE A 17 14.11 -9.21 -28.36
C ILE A 17 14.08 -8.83 -29.85
N VAL A 18 12.93 -8.96 -30.51
CA VAL A 18 12.79 -8.62 -31.95
C VAL A 18 12.89 -7.11 -32.18
N LYS A 19 12.39 -6.31 -31.25
CA LYS A 19 12.44 -4.84 -31.30
C LYS A 19 13.85 -4.29 -31.09
N ASN A 20 14.63 -4.87 -30.18
CA ASN A 20 15.99 -4.42 -29.90
C ASN A 20 16.93 -4.82 -31.06
N GLU A 21 17.48 -3.81 -31.75
CA GLU A 21 18.33 -3.99 -32.93
C GLU A 21 19.59 -4.83 -32.66
N LYS A 22 20.20 -4.66 -31.48
CA LYS A 22 21.38 -5.42 -31.06
C LYS A 22 21.03 -6.90 -30.91
N LEU A 23 19.98 -7.22 -30.16
CA LEU A 23 19.56 -8.61 -29.94
C LEU A 23 19.07 -9.28 -31.22
N ARG A 24 18.29 -8.56 -32.02
CA ARG A 24 17.85 -9.02 -33.34
C ARG A 24 19.03 -9.37 -34.24
N THR A 25 20.08 -8.57 -34.24
CA THR A 25 21.29 -8.85 -35.02
C THR A 25 22.07 -10.03 -34.44
N LYS A 26 22.17 -10.14 -33.10
CA LYS A 26 22.81 -11.28 -32.43
C LYS A 26 22.09 -12.61 -32.67
N ILE A 27 20.78 -12.63 -32.92
CA ILE A 27 20.07 -13.85 -33.39
C ILE A 27 20.71 -14.41 -34.67
N VAL A 28 21.23 -13.54 -35.54
CA VAL A 28 21.86 -13.96 -36.81
C VAL A 28 23.33 -14.39 -36.61
N LEU A 29 24.01 -13.81 -35.62
CA LEU A 29 25.45 -13.97 -35.41
C LEU A 29 25.81 -15.06 -34.39
N ASP A 30 24.95 -15.35 -33.42
CA ASP A 30 25.19 -16.30 -32.33
C ASP A 30 24.21 -17.48 -32.42
N ASP A 31 24.75 -18.66 -32.76
CA ASP A 31 23.99 -19.89 -32.91
C ASP A 31 23.35 -20.37 -31.59
N ASN A 32 24.02 -20.16 -30.45
CA ASN A 32 23.47 -20.54 -29.14
C ASN A 32 22.28 -19.66 -28.77
N PHE A 33 22.36 -18.37 -29.08
CA PHE A 33 21.25 -17.45 -28.84
C PHE A 33 20.08 -17.73 -29.78
N LYS A 34 20.37 -18.01 -31.05
CA LYS A 34 19.38 -18.43 -32.05
C LYS A 34 18.58 -19.64 -31.58
N GLU A 35 19.24 -20.68 -31.07
CA GLU A 35 18.56 -21.87 -30.55
C GLU A 35 17.65 -21.56 -29.37
N GLN A 36 18.08 -20.69 -28.44
CA GLN A 36 17.27 -20.28 -27.29
C GLN A 36 16.01 -19.50 -27.71
N VAL A 37 16.13 -18.60 -28.68
CA VAL A 37 14.98 -17.83 -29.18
C VAL A 37 14.00 -18.73 -29.95
N ILE A 38 14.50 -19.70 -30.72
CA ILE A 38 13.66 -20.73 -31.37
C ILE A 38 12.94 -21.57 -30.31
N GLN A 39 13.63 -21.96 -29.23
CA GLN A 39 13.05 -22.72 -28.14
C GLN A 39 11.92 -21.96 -27.43
N MET A 40 12.06 -20.64 -27.25
CA MET A 40 10.97 -19.80 -26.72
C MET A 40 9.72 -19.81 -27.61
N VAL A 41 9.89 -19.81 -28.94
CA VAL A 41 8.75 -19.92 -29.89
C VAL A 41 8.11 -21.31 -29.85
N ASN A 42 8.92 -22.37 -29.75
CA ASN A 42 8.42 -23.74 -29.57
C ASN A 42 7.64 -23.89 -28.25
N ASN A 43 8.08 -23.24 -27.18
CA ASN A 43 7.38 -23.19 -25.91
C ASN A 43 6.05 -22.43 -26.00
N LEU A 44 5.98 -21.31 -26.74
CA LEU A 44 4.70 -20.64 -27.02
C LEU A 44 3.74 -21.56 -27.77
N LEU A 45 4.23 -22.31 -28.76
CA LEU A 45 3.42 -23.26 -29.52
C LEU A 45 2.85 -24.37 -28.63
N PHE A 46 3.65 -24.88 -27.67
CA PHE A 46 3.17 -25.84 -26.68
C PHE A 46 2.03 -25.27 -25.83
N LEU A 47 2.22 -24.07 -25.27
CA LEU A 47 1.24 -23.42 -24.39
C LEU A 47 -0.08 -23.10 -25.13
N GLU A 48 -0.02 -22.72 -26.42
CA GLU A 48 -1.21 -22.48 -27.24
C GLU A 48 -2.01 -23.74 -27.57
N VAL A 49 -1.34 -24.90 -27.68
CA VAL A 49 -1.95 -26.17 -28.11
C VAL A 49 -2.46 -26.97 -26.90
N GLU A 50 -1.65 -27.13 -25.86
CA GLU A 50 -1.98 -27.97 -24.69
C GLU A 50 -2.75 -27.18 -23.62
N GLU A 51 -2.28 -25.98 -23.29
CA GLU A 51 -2.84 -25.16 -22.20
C GLU A 51 -3.89 -24.14 -22.69
N LYS A 52 -4.13 -24.07 -24.01
CA LYS A 52 -5.10 -23.16 -24.67
C LYS A 52 -4.92 -21.68 -24.28
N THR A 53 -3.69 -21.25 -24.01
CA THR A 53 -3.40 -19.87 -23.62
C THR A 53 -3.38 -18.94 -24.83
N LEU A 54 -3.87 -17.71 -24.66
CA LEU A 54 -3.91 -16.67 -25.69
C LEU A 54 -3.49 -15.32 -25.08
N TYR A 55 -2.84 -14.45 -25.86
CA TYR A 55 -2.52 -13.09 -25.41
C TYR A 55 -3.30 -12.11 -26.27
N LYS A 56 -4.17 -11.31 -25.63
CA LYS A 56 -5.14 -10.43 -26.31
C LYS A 56 -5.95 -11.18 -27.40
N ASP A 57 -6.39 -12.41 -27.08
CA ASP A 57 -7.15 -13.31 -27.97
C ASP A 57 -6.45 -13.74 -29.27
N ILE A 58 -5.13 -13.54 -29.37
CA ILE A 58 -4.33 -13.86 -30.56
C ILE A 58 -3.30 -14.94 -30.21
N LYS A 59 -3.05 -15.84 -31.17
CA LYS A 59 -1.93 -16.80 -31.15
C LYS A 59 -0.68 -16.12 -31.69
N TRP A 60 0.34 -15.98 -30.85
CA TRP A 60 1.56 -15.26 -31.18
C TRP A 60 2.68 -16.17 -31.68
N SER A 61 2.63 -17.48 -31.43
CA SER A 61 3.64 -18.44 -31.92
C SER A 61 3.83 -18.37 -33.45
N PRO A 62 2.79 -18.26 -34.30
CA PRO A 62 2.98 -18.19 -35.76
C PRO A 62 3.53 -16.83 -36.21
N ILE A 63 3.24 -15.75 -35.48
CA ILE A 63 3.67 -14.39 -35.79
C ILE A 63 5.17 -14.25 -35.49
N PHE A 64 5.61 -14.72 -34.32
CA PHE A 64 7.03 -14.74 -33.96
C PHE A 64 7.83 -15.72 -34.82
N GLY A 65 7.27 -16.91 -35.14
CA GLY A 65 7.92 -17.86 -36.03
C GLY A 65 8.22 -17.28 -37.42
N LYS A 66 7.25 -16.59 -38.05
CA LYS A 66 7.47 -15.87 -39.32
C LYS A 66 8.53 -14.78 -39.19
N SER A 67 8.53 -14.05 -38.08
CA SER A 67 9.45 -12.94 -37.85
C SER A 67 10.89 -13.41 -37.68
N ILE A 68 11.12 -14.52 -36.96
CA ILE A 68 12.43 -15.15 -36.84
C ILE A 68 12.92 -15.69 -38.18
N VAL A 69 12.05 -16.33 -38.97
CA VAL A 69 12.38 -16.78 -40.33
C VAL A 69 12.80 -15.61 -41.23
N ASN A 70 12.12 -14.46 -41.11
CA ASN A 70 12.49 -13.24 -41.85
C ASN A 70 13.83 -12.64 -41.40
N ILE A 71 14.11 -12.65 -40.09
CA ILE A 71 15.39 -12.20 -39.53
C ILE A 71 16.55 -13.07 -40.02
N LEU A 72 16.39 -14.39 -39.96
CA LEU A 72 17.43 -15.35 -40.30
C LEU A 72 17.56 -15.62 -41.80
N LYS A 73 16.52 -15.31 -42.60
CA LYS A 73 16.41 -15.65 -44.03
C LYS A 73 16.61 -17.16 -44.30
N GLN A 74 16.28 -18.01 -43.33
CA GLN A 74 16.42 -19.46 -43.37
C GLN A 74 15.08 -20.14 -43.06
N LYS A 75 14.79 -21.27 -43.71
CA LYS A 75 13.61 -22.08 -43.39
C LYS A 75 13.88 -22.85 -42.10
N ILE A 76 13.10 -22.54 -41.05
CA ILE A 76 13.19 -23.18 -39.74
C ILE A 76 11.90 -23.95 -39.50
N LYS A 77 12.02 -25.19 -39.03
CA LYS A 77 10.89 -26.00 -38.60
C LYS A 77 10.70 -25.77 -37.10
N PHE A 78 9.56 -25.19 -36.73
CA PHE A 78 9.15 -25.06 -35.33
C PHE A 78 8.43 -26.34 -34.93
N GLU A 79 8.86 -26.96 -33.84
CA GLU A 79 8.32 -28.21 -33.36
C GLU A 79 7.78 -28.01 -31.95
N LYS A 80 6.60 -28.56 -31.71
CA LYS A 80 6.02 -28.58 -30.38
C LYS A 80 6.86 -29.55 -29.53
N PRO A 81 7.40 -29.12 -28.38
CA PRO A 81 8.11 -30.02 -27.48
C PRO A 81 7.13 -31.03 -26.86
N ASP A 82 7.49 -32.31 -26.88
CA ASP A 82 6.68 -33.38 -26.30
C ASP A 82 6.92 -33.47 -24.77
N ASN A 83 5.83 -33.57 -23.99
CA ASN A 83 5.84 -33.84 -22.54
C ASN A 83 6.67 -32.88 -21.66
N LYS A 84 6.88 -31.63 -22.09
CA LYS A 84 7.62 -30.64 -21.30
C LYS A 84 6.75 -30.11 -20.15
N LYS A 85 7.28 -30.08 -18.91
CA LYS A 85 6.54 -29.54 -17.77
C LYS A 85 6.54 -28.01 -17.80
N LEU A 86 5.54 -27.38 -17.17
CA LEU A 86 5.45 -25.91 -17.07
C LEU A 86 6.68 -25.30 -16.37
N GLU A 87 7.27 -26.02 -15.41
CA GLU A 87 8.50 -25.60 -14.73
C GLU A 87 9.68 -25.53 -15.69
N ASP A 88 9.80 -26.49 -16.61
CA ASP A 88 10.88 -26.54 -17.60
C ASP A 88 10.73 -25.41 -18.63
N ILE A 89 9.50 -25.07 -19.00
CA ILE A 89 9.20 -23.94 -19.91
C ILE A 89 9.58 -22.62 -19.26
N TYR A 90 9.28 -22.45 -17.96
CA TYR A 90 9.70 -21.27 -17.22
C TYR A 90 11.22 -21.19 -17.06
N ALA A 91 11.89 -22.34 -16.86
CA ALA A 91 13.34 -22.41 -16.78
C ALA A 91 13.99 -21.96 -18.09
N ASP A 92 13.49 -22.41 -19.25
CA ASP A 92 13.98 -21.95 -20.57
C ASP A 92 13.83 -20.43 -20.72
N TYR A 93 12.66 -19.88 -20.39
CA TYR A 93 12.41 -18.44 -20.45
C TYR A 93 13.40 -17.66 -19.56
N SER A 94 13.56 -18.09 -18.31
CA SER A 94 14.48 -17.46 -17.36
C SER A 94 15.93 -17.59 -17.81
N TYR A 95 16.30 -18.71 -18.44
CA TYR A 95 17.62 -18.93 -18.99
C TYR A 95 17.92 -17.95 -20.12
N THR A 96 17.01 -17.78 -21.10
CA THR A 96 17.20 -16.83 -22.20
C THR A 96 17.35 -15.39 -21.70
N LEU A 97 16.56 -14.97 -20.70
CA LEU A 97 16.72 -13.64 -20.08
C LEU A 97 18.10 -13.47 -19.43
N THR A 98 18.61 -14.51 -18.78
CA THR A 98 19.93 -14.52 -18.14
C THR A 98 21.05 -14.50 -19.17
N PHE A 99 20.87 -15.24 -20.27
CA PHE A 99 21.81 -15.27 -21.39
C PHE A 99 21.94 -13.88 -22.03
N CYS A 100 20.83 -13.18 -22.28
CA CYS A 100 20.84 -11.81 -22.79
C CYS A 100 21.56 -10.83 -21.85
N LEU A 101 21.36 -10.97 -20.53
CA LEU A 101 22.02 -10.15 -19.53
C LEU A 101 23.53 -10.38 -19.51
N ASN A 102 23.95 -11.65 -19.46
CA ASN A 102 25.36 -12.00 -19.29
C ASN A 102 26.19 -11.75 -20.54
N ASN A 103 25.64 -12.06 -21.73
CA ASN A 103 26.41 -12.01 -22.98
C ASN A 103 26.25 -10.69 -23.73
N TYR A 104 25.12 -9.98 -23.56
CA TYR A 104 24.84 -8.77 -24.33
C TYR A 104 24.57 -7.53 -23.49
N SER A 105 24.64 -7.64 -22.16
CA SER A 105 24.38 -6.56 -21.19
C SER A 105 22.98 -5.95 -21.31
N VAL A 106 22.00 -6.71 -21.76
CA VAL A 106 20.59 -6.25 -21.82
C VAL A 106 19.88 -6.61 -20.52
N SER A 107 19.32 -5.62 -19.85
CA SER A 107 18.67 -5.82 -18.54
C SER A 107 17.39 -6.66 -18.67
N ARG A 108 17.08 -7.45 -17.63
CA ARG A 108 15.82 -8.22 -17.59
C ARG A 108 14.58 -7.31 -17.58
N ASP A 109 14.71 -6.11 -17.02
CA ASP A 109 13.63 -5.12 -16.98
C ASP A 109 13.30 -4.56 -18.37
N GLU A 110 14.31 -4.39 -19.23
CA GLU A 110 14.12 -3.99 -20.63
C GLU A 110 13.42 -5.08 -21.44
N LEU A 111 13.75 -6.35 -21.17
CA LEU A 111 13.14 -7.50 -21.84
C LEU A 111 11.72 -7.79 -21.35
N ASN A 112 11.41 -7.50 -20.09
CA ASN A 112 10.09 -7.71 -19.49
C ASN A 112 9.20 -6.46 -19.50
N ASN A 113 9.57 -5.42 -20.25
CA ASN A 113 8.81 -4.19 -20.30
C ASN A 113 7.45 -4.39 -20.99
N SER A 114 6.39 -4.43 -20.19
CA SER A 114 4.99 -4.61 -20.62
C SER A 114 4.28 -3.30 -20.99
N LEU A 115 4.96 -2.14 -20.91
CA LEU A 115 4.37 -0.82 -21.19
C LEU A 115 4.23 -0.54 -22.70
N ILE A 116 4.76 -1.41 -23.56
CA ILE A 116 4.74 -1.25 -25.01
C ILE A 116 3.60 -2.08 -25.58
N ASP A 117 2.72 -1.45 -26.37
CA ASP A 117 1.63 -2.14 -27.03
C ASP A 117 2.15 -3.06 -28.13
N ILE A 118 2.09 -4.37 -27.87
CA ILE A 118 2.49 -5.41 -28.82
C ILE A 118 1.51 -5.39 -30.01
N SER A 119 2.01 -5.05 -31.19
CA SER A 119 1.27 -5.07 -32.45
C SER A 119 1.96 -5.96 -33.49
N GLU A 120 1.18 -6.75 -34.23
CA GLU A 120 1.69 -7.58 -35.33
C GLU A 120 2.45 -6.76 -36.38
N LYS A 121 1.99 -5.53 -36.66
CA LYS A 121 2.65 -4.62 -37.62
C LYS A 121 4.05 -4.21 -37.15
N GLU A 122 4.23 -3.99 -35.85
CA GLU A 122 5.52 -3.58 -35.28
C GLU A 122 6.53 -4.74 -35.28
N ILE A 123 6.08 -5.98 -35.07
CA ILE A 123 6.94 -7.16 -35.16
C ILE A 123 7.39 -7.37 -36.62
N GLN A 124 6.48 -7.24 -37.59
CA GLN A 124 6.83 -7.38 -39.01
C GLN A 124 7.77 -6.28 -39.51
N LEU A 125 7.61 -5.03 -39.04
CA LEU A 125 8.52 -3.93 -39.36
C LEU A 125 9.92 -4.18 -38.79
N ASN A 126 9.98 -4.72 -37.57
CA ASN A 126 11.23 -5.03 -36.89
C ASN A 126 11.83 -6.39 -37.29
N SER A 127 11.23 -7.16 -38.22
CA SER A 127 11.75 -8.47 -38.62
C SER A 127 12.78 -8.41 -39.76
N ARG A 128 13.50 -7.29 -39.92
CA ARG A 128 14.52 -7.09 -40.98
C ARG A 128 15.86 -6.73 -40.36
N VAL A 129 16.92 -7.41 -40.80
CA VAL A 129 18.31 -7.10 -40.45
C VAL A 129 19.04 -6.70 -41.73
N SER A 130 19.57 -5.47 -41.78
CA SER A 130 20.38 -4.97 -42.90
C SER A 130 21.84 -5.41 -42.73
N GLU A 131 22.62 -5.36 -43.81
CA GLU A 131 24.06 -5.70 -43.78
C GLU A 131 24.86 -4.69 -42.94
N GLU A 132 24.43 -3.43 -42.88
CA GLU A 132 25.01 -2.40 -42.01
C GLU A 132 24.89 -2.74 -40.52
N MET A 133 23.74 -3.28 -40.08
CA MET A 133 23.56 -3.72 -38.69
C MET A 133 24.51 -4.87 -38.33
N LYS A 134 24.73 -5.81 -39.26
CA LYS A 134 25.61 -6.96 -39.03
C LYS A 134 27.06 -6.52 -38.80
N ASN A 135 27.50 -5.49 -39.52
CA ASN A 135 28.84 -4.95 -39.38
C ASN A 135 29.02 -4.18 -38.07
N LEU A 136 28.00 -3.42 -37.63
CA LEU A 136 28.03 -2.63 -36.39
C LEU A 136 28.17 -3.50 -35.13
N TYR A 137 27.55 -4.68 -35.10
CA TYR A 137 27.50 -5.54 -33.92
C TYR A 137 28.38 -6.81 -34.01
N ASN A 138 29.31 -6.86 -34.98
CA ASN A 138 30.22 -7.99 -35.17
C ASN A 138 31.45 -7.95 -34.24
N GLU A 139 31.85 -6.77 -33.74
CA GLU A 139 33.12 -6.60 -33.02
C GLU A 139 33.05 -6.88 -31.50
N ASP A 140 31.86 -7.01 -30.91
CA ASP A 140 31.67 -7.23 -29.46
C ASP A 140 31.92 -8.68 -28.98
N THR A 141 32.54 -9.56 -29.77
CA THR A 141 32.77 -10.98 -29.44
C THR A 141 34.23 -11.34 -29.13
N LYS A 142 34.94 -10.51 -28.35
CA LYS A 142 36.18 -10.92 -27.68
C LYS A 142 36.28 -10.34 -26.27
N GLU A 143 35.80 -11.10 -25.30
CA GLU A 143 36.47 -11.39 -24.03
C GLU A 143 35.71 -12.54 -23.36
N ASN A 144 36.13 -13.77 -23.65
CA ASN A 144 35.73 -14.95 -22.88
C ASN A 144 36.63 -15.00 -21.63
N PRO A 145 36.14 -14.76 -20.41
CA PRO A 145 36.77 -15.37 -19.26
C PRO A 145 36.50 -16.88 -19.34
N THR A 146 37.57 -17.65 -19.29
CA THR A 146 37.59 -19.11 -19.31
C THR A 146 36.53 -19.70 -18.38
N VAL A 147 35.54 -20.36 -18.97
CA VAL A 147 34.58 -21.22 -18.27
C VAL A 147 35.29 -22.53 -17.96
N GLU A 148 35.48 -22.83 -16.68
CA GLU A 148 35.77 -24.20 -16.24
C GLU A 148 34.48 -25.01 -16.45
N VAL A 149 34.54 -25.98 -17.37
CA VAL A 149 33.45 -26.91 -17.63
C VAL A 149 33.34 -27.82 -16.41
N VAL A 150 32.39 -27.52 -15.52
CA VAL A 150 31.97 -28.47 -14.50
C VAL A 150 31.23 -29.60 -15.22
N ASP A 151 31.85 -30.77 -15.24
CA ASP A 151 31.27 -31.99 -15.82
C ASP A 151 29.87 -32.25 -15.27
N LYS A 152 28.90 -32.45 -16.16
CA LYS A 152 27.49 -32.79 -15.85
C LYS A 152 27.32 -34.23 -15.32
N SER A 153 28.36 -34.82 -14.74
CA SER A 153 28.41 -36.26 -14.42
C SER A 153 28.53 -36.57 -12.93
N ASP A 154 28.99 -35.64 -12.10
CA ASP A 154 29.17 -35.89 -10.67
C ASP A 154 28.43 -34.86 -9.84
N GLU A 155 27.20 -35.21 -9.47
CA GLU A 155 26.59 -34.98 -8.15
C GLU A 155 25.09 -35.30 -8.23
N GLN A 156 24.76 -36.57 -7.97
CA GLN A 156 23.39 -36.94 -7.65
C GLN A 156 23.01 -36.33 -6.29
N PRO A 157 21.91 -35.56 -6.17
CA PRO A 157 21.43 -35.13 -4.88
C PRO A 157 20.81 -36.32 -4.15
N ASN A 158 21.37 -36.68 -3.00
CA ASN A 158 20.77 -37.63 -2.07
C ASN A 158 19.35 -37.17 -1.70
N GLN A 159 18.37 -37.95 -2.14
CA GLN A 159 16.99 -37.86 -1.66
C GLN A 159 16.96 -38.19 -0.16
N SER A 160 16.70 -37.19 0.66
CA SER A 160 16.25 -37.40 2.03
C SER A 160 14.95 -36.64 2.26
N ASN A 161 13.89 -37.44 2.39
CA ASN A 161 12.54 -37.05 2.79
C ASN A 161 12.56 -36.14 4.02
N SER A 162 11.98 -34.95 3.92
CA SER A 162 11.29 -34.34 5.06
C SER A 162 10.18 -33.41 4.58
N ASN A 163 8.95 -33.85 4.86
CA ASN A 163 7.74 -33.05 4.83
C ASN A 163 7.89 -31.87 5.78
N THR A 164 7.88 -30.62 5.29
CA THR A 164 7.25 -29.50 6.01
C THR A 164 6.86 -28.40 5.03
N ASN A 165 5.55 -28.22 4.84
CA ASN A 165 4.96 -27.01 4.28
C ASN A 165 5.29 -25.82 5.19
N GLN A 166 6.16 -24.91 4.76
CA GLN A 166 6.21 -23.54 5.28
C GLN A 166 7.02 -22.61 4.36
N ASN A 167 6.32 -21.60 3.83
CA ASN A 167 6.81 -20.28 3.44
C ASN A 167 8.06 -20.18 2.54
N PHE A 168 7.84 -19.69 1.32
CA PHE A 168 8.82 -19.00 0.46
C PHE A 168 9.33 -17.71 1.13
N ASN A 169 10.10 -17.84 2.21
CA ASN A 169 10.80 -16.72 2.81
C ASN A 169 12.15 -17.21 3.35
N ASN A 170 13.23 -16.76 2.70
CA ASN A 170 14.61 -16.82 3.18
C ASN A 170 15.11 -18.18 3.69
N ASN A 171 15.53 -19.08 2.79
CA ASN A 171 16.62 -20.00 3.11
C ASN A 171 17.34 -20.50 1.84
N TYR A 172 18.21 -19.66 1.27
CA TYR A 172 19.30 -20.17 0.44
C TYR A 172 20.37 -20.71 1.38
N ASN A 173 20.36 -22.01 1.61
CA ASN A 173 21.34 -22.68 2.45
C ASN A 173 22.56 -23.02 1.59
N TYR A 174 23.44 -22.04 1.38
CA TYR A 174 24.80 -22.27 0.89
C TYR A 174 25.67 -22.69 2.07
N GLN A 175 26.25 -23.87 2.00
CA GLN A 175 27.25 -24.35 2.94
C GLN A 175 28.49 -23.43 2.87
N GLY A 176 28.87 -22.80 3.98
CA GLY A 176 30.23 -22.27 4.18
C GLY A 176 30.34 -20.85 4.72
N GLU A 177 29.55 -19.89 4.22
CA GLU A 177 29.54 -18.51 4.73
C GLU A 177 28.09 -18.01 4.78
N SER A 178 27.65 -17.56 5.96
CA SER A 178 26.27 -17.07 6.16
C SER A 178 26.03 -15.90 5.22
N ILE A 179 25.10 -16.07 4.26
CA ILE A 179 24.65 -14.98 3.38
C ILE A 179 24.21 -13.81 4.28
N PRO A 180 24.77 -12.60 4.12
CA PRO A 180 24.41 -11.48 4.96
C PRO A 180 22.95 -11.11 4.77
N ILE A 181 22.37 -10.53 5.81
CA ILE A 181 20.96 -10.16 5.84
C ILE A 181 20.72 -9.05 4.79
N PRO A 182 19.61 -9.08 4.03
CA PRO A 182 19.27 -8.00 3.10
C PRO A 182 19.25 -6.63 3.80
N PRO A 183 19.68 -5.53 3.15
CA PRO A 183 19.80 -4.22 3.79
C PRO A 183 18.50 -3.74 4.46
N MET A 184 17.35 -4.00 3.85
CA MET A 184 16.05 -3.63 4.42
C MET A 184 15.70 -4.34 5.73
N GLN A 185 16.28 -5.51 5.97
CA GLN A 185 16.08 -6.31 7.17
C GLN A 185 17.16 -6.04 8.24
N ASP A 186 18.33 -5.48 7.86
CA ASP A 186 19.41 -5.15 8.80
C ASP A 186 19.02 -3.96 9.72
N PRO A 187 19.02 -4.10 11.05
CA PRO A 187 18.72 -3.03 12.00
C PRO A 187 19.51 -1.72 11.79
N ARG A 188 20.73 -1.81 11.25
CA ARG A 188 21.65 -0.68 11.03
C ARG A 188 21.35 0.10 9.77
N PHE A 189 20.62 -0.44 8.81
CA PHE A 189 20.32 0.31 7.59
C PHE A 189 19.22 1.34 7.88
N TYR A 190 19.40 2.61 7.49
CA TYR A 190 18.39 3.66 7.63
C TYR A 190 18.02 4.21 6.24
N PRO A 191 16.81 3.92 5.71
CA PRO A 191 16.45 4.21 4.32
C PRO A 191 15.92 5.63 4.06
N TYR A 192 16.05 6.55 5.02
CA TYR A 192 15.46 7.89 4.90
C TYR A 192 16.54 8.98 4.84
N LEU A 193 16.21 10.08 4.16
CA LEU A 193 17.15 11.20 3.93
C LEU A 193 17.53 11.95 5.21
N THR A 194 16.60 12.07 6.16
CA THR A 194 16.77 12.91 7.35
C THR A 194 16.45 12.15 8.63
N LYS A 195 17.04 12.59 9.75
CA LYS A 195 16.80 12.06 11.11
C LYS A 195 16.28 13.16 12.02
N PRO A 196 14.97 13.45 12.01
CA PRO A 196 14.42 14.50 12.86
C PRO A 196 14.52 14.12 14.34
N LYS A 197 15.35 14.85 15.10
CA LYS A 197 15.61 14.60 16.53
C LYS A 197 14.37 14.76 17.43
N TYR A 198 13.47 15.69 17.06
CA TYR A 198 12.33 16.07 17.90
C TYR A 198 11.02 15.36 17.58
N ILE A 199 11.02 14.39 16.64
CA ILE A 199 9.79 13.73 16.19
C ILE A 199 9.03 13.06 17.34
N ARG A 200 9.72 12.56 18.37
CA ARG A 200 9.10 11.96 19.56
C ARG A 200 8.17 12.94 20.28
N TRP A 201 8.60 14.19 20.44
CA TRP A 201 7.81 15.22 21.12
C TRP A 201 6.64 15.67 20.25
N VAL A 202 6.87 15.83 18.94
CA VAL A 202 5.82 16.18 17.98
C VAL A 202 4.72 15.10 17.95
N LYS A 203 5.10 13.81 17.95
CA LYS A 203 4.15 12.68 18.07
C LYS A 203 3.34 12.76 19.36
N LEU A 204 4.00 13.03 20.49
CA LEU A 204 3.32 13.13 21.78
C LEU A 204 2.31 14.29 21.80
N VAL A 205 2.71 15.46 21.33
CA VAL A 205 1.81 16.63 21.22
C VAL A 205 0.61 16.31 20.33
N PHE A 206 0.85 15.71 19.16
CA PHE A 206 -0.23 15.26 18.29
C PHE A 206 -1.17 14.26 18.98
N GLY A 207 -0.62 13.25 19.68
CA GLY A 207 -1.40 12.27 20.42
C GLY A 207 -2.25 12.89 21.54
N VAL A 208 -1.72 13.88 22.27
CA VAL A 208 -2.46 14.59 23.31
C VAL A 208 -3.58 15.44 22.72
N MET A 209 -3.29 16.23 21.68
CA MET A 209 -4.30 17.08 21.02
C MET A 209 -5.42 16.23 20.42
N PHE A 210 -5.07 15.16 19.72
CA PHE A 210 -6.01 14.24 19.12
C PHE A 210 -6.84 13.48 20.17
N GLY A 211 -6.21 13.07 21.28
CA GLY A 211 -6.90 12.46 22.42
C GLY A 211 -7.92 13.41 23.05
N LEU A 212 -7.57 14.70 23.22
CA LEU A 212 -8.50 15.72 23.71
C LEU A 212 -9.64 15.99 22.73
N THR A 213 -9.37 16.05 21.42
CA THR A 213 -10.42 16.13 20.39
C THR A 213 -11.39 14.95 20.51
N GLY A 214 -10.88 13.73 20.65
CA GLY A 214 -11.70 12.53 20.87
C GLY A 214 -12.53 12.58 22.14
N LEU A 215 -11.95 13.06 23.24
CA LEU A 215 -12.64 13.22 24.53
C LEU A 215 -13.80 14.21 24.43
N PHE A 216 -13.57 15.41 23.89
CA PHE A 216 -14.63 16.42 23.73
C PHE A 216 -15.70 15.96 22.75
N TYR A 217 -15.31 15.25 21.70
CA TYR A 217 -16.27 14.62 20.78
C TYR A 217 -17.16 13.60 21.50
N LEU A 218 -16.60 12.77 22.38
CA LEU A 218 -17.38 11.84 23.20
C LEU A 218 -18.32 12.58 24.14
N VAL A 219 -17.81 13.59 24.87
CA VAL A 219 -18.64 14.37 25.81
C VAL A 219 -19.81 15.02 25.06
N LEU A 220 -19.57 15.57 23.88
CA LEU A 220 -20.62 16.15 23.04
C LEU A 220 -21.67 15.11 22.63
N ASN A 221 -21.24 13.93 22.19
CA ASN A 221 -22.17 12.85 21.84
C ASN A 221 -22.97 12.36 23.04
N LEU A 222 -22.36 12.27 24.24
CA LEU A 222 -23.09 11.94 25.46
C LEU A 222 -24.13 13.00 25.81
N LEU A 223 -23.80 14.29 25.67
CA LEU A 223 -24.76 15.37 25.88
C LEU A 223 -25.98 15.24 24.95
N PHE A 224 -25.75 14.96 23.66
CA PHE A 224 -26.84 14.70 22.71
C PHE A 224 -27.67 13.46 23.08
N LEU A 225 -27.04 12.41 23.61
CA LEU A 225 -27.74 11.19 23.99
C LEU A 225 -28.61 11.34 25.24
N PHE A 226 -28.14 12.11 26.24
CA PHE A 226 -28.83 12.27 27.52
C PHE A 226 -29.84 13.42 27.52
N GLN A 227 -29.63 14.48 26.73
CA GLN A 227 -30.59 15.58 26.60
C GLN A 227 -31.65 15.26 25.54
N LYS A 228 -32.64 14.46 25.94
CA LYS A 228 -33.83 14.09 25.16
C LYS A 228 -35.08 14.66 25.80
N GLN A 229 -35.96 15.23 24.99
CA GLN A 229 -37.27 15.68 25.42
C GLN A 229 -38.35 14.94 24.65
N ASN A 230 -39.35 14.47 25.39
CA ASN A 230 -40.59 14.00 24.78
C ASN A 230 -41.34 15.22 24.26
N VAL A 231 -41.81 15.15 23.03
CA VAL A 231 -42.67 16.14 22.40
C VAL A 231 -43.93 15.45 21.93
N GLY A 232 -45.09 16.05 22.17
CA GLY A 232 -46.38 15.47 21.79
C GLY A 232 -47.53 15.99 22.64
N ALA A 233 -48.73 15.47 22.37
CA ALA A 233 -49.98 15.86 23.04
C ALA A 233 -50.03 15.51 24.55
N SER A 234 -49.01 14.81 25.07
CA SER A 234 -48.87 14.49 26.50
C SER A 234 -48.07 15.54 27.28
N VAL A 235 -47.55 16.58 26.63
CA VAL A 235 -46.78 17.65 27.27
C VAL A 235 -47.63 18.92 27.34
N ASP A 236 -48.13 19.25 28.52
CA ASP A 236 -49.10 20.34 28.73
C ASP A 236 -48.62 21.70 28.17
N GLU A 237 -47.32 21.97 28.20
CA GLU A 237 -46.70 23.23 27.74
C GLU A 237 -46.77 23.45 26.21
N ILE A 238 -46.92 22.38 25.42
CA ILE A 238 -46.89 22.42 23.93
C ILE A 238 -48.02 21.59 23.32
N LYS A 239 -48.98 21.15 24.13
CA LYS A 239 -50.03 20.20 23.74
C LYS A 239 -50.90 20.74 22.60
N ASP A 240 -51.22 22.03 22.65
CA ASP A 240 -52.00 22.76 21.64
C ASP A 240 -51.35 22.74 20.24
N LEU A 241 -50.01 22.80 20.17
CA LEU A 241 -49.26 22.66 18.92
C LEU A 241 -49.54 21.29 18.27
N PHE A 242 -49.56 20.23 19.07
CA PHE A 242 -49.76 18.86 18.58
C PHE A 242 -51.24 18.50 18.36
N GLU A 243 -52.17 19.20 19.02
CA GLU A 243 -53.60 19.11 18.74
C GLU A 243 -53.95 19.73 17.38
N ASN A 244 -53.26 20.81 16.99
CA ASN A 244 -53.36 21.39 15.64
C ASN A 244 -52.70 20.49 14.59
N TRP A 245 -51.62 19.79 14.96
CA TRP A 245 -50.95 18.80 14.11
C TRP A 245 -51.62 17.42 14.17
N LYS A 246 -52.95 17.40 13.94
CA LYS A 246 -53.90 16.26 14.04
C LYS A 246 -53.45 14.91 13.44
N PHE A 247 -52.36 14.85 12.68
CA PHE A 247 -51.89 13.68 11.95
C PHE A 247 -50.78 12.85 12.65
N LEU A 248 -50.17 13.35 13.74
CA LEU A 248 -49.20 12.55 14.50
C LEU A 248 -49.86 11.41 15.30
N GLY A 249 -51.19 11.27 15.26
CA GLY A 249 -51.92 10.15 15.86
C GLY A 249 -51.69 10.02 17.37
N GLY A 250 -51.42 11.13 18.06
CA GLY A 250 -51.05 11.13 19.48
C GLY A 250 -49.69 10.49 19.79
N LYS A 251 -48.85 10.22 18.77
CA LYS A 251 -47.53 9.65 18.99
C LYS A 251 -46.59 10.72 19.54
N THR A 252 -46.04 10.44 20.72
CA THR A 252 -44.94 11.18 21.31
C THR A 252 -43.69 10.99 20.45
N GLY A 253 -43.14 12.08 19.92
CA GLY A 253 -41.80 12.11 19.35
C GLY A 253 -40.77 12.31 20.46
N ILE A 254 -39.55 11.83 20.25
CA ILE A 254 -38.40 12.18 21.11
C ILE A 254 -37.48 13.05 20.26
N ILE A 255 -37.29 14.30 20.69
CA ILE A 255 -36.30 15.20 20.08
C ILE A 255 -35.13 15.30 21.03
N ASP A 256 -33.91 15.14 20.52
CA ASP A 256 -32.70 15.43 21.28
C ASP A 256 -32.06 16.75 20.85
N SER A 257 -31.18 17.24 21.71
CA SER A 257 -30.42 18.46 21.48
C SER A 257 -29.52 18.39 20.23
N GLY A 258 -29.10 17.19 19.78
CA GLY A 258 -28.37 17.04 18.53
C GLY A 258 -29.23 17.36 17.31
N SER A 259 -30.46 16.85 17.30
CA SER A 259 -31.44 17.06 16.24
C SER A 259 -31.84 18.54 16.12
N LEU A 260 -31.93 19.27 17.24
CA LEU A 260 -32.13 20.72 17.26
C LEU A 260 -30.99 21.47 16.53
N LEU A 261 -29.77 20.95 16.64
CA LEU A 261 -28.60 21.50 15.93
C LEU A 261 -28.46 20.98 14.49
N GLY A 262 -29.42 20.20 13.98
CA GLY A 262 -29.37 19.61 12.64
C GLY A 262 -28.49 18.35 12.55
N ILE A 263 -28.09 17.78 13.69
CA ILE A 263 -27.28 16.56 13.76
C ILE A 263 -28.22 15.37 13.84
N LYS A 264 -28.19 14.50 12.82
CA LYS A 264 -29.01 13.28 12.82
C LYS A 264 -28.52 12.32 13.89
N SER A 265 -29.34 12.08 14.90
CA SER A 265 -29.09 11.11 15.97
C SER A 265 -30.00 9.89 15.80
N GLY A 266 -29.40 8.70 15.74
CA GLY A 266 -30.12 7.44 15.62
C GLY A 266 -29.58 6.38 16.58
N GLN A 267 -30.27 5.25 16.73
CA GLN A 267 -29.80 4.13 17.56
C GLN A 267 -28.45 3.57 17.08
N ALA A 268 -28.11 3.73 15.80
CA ALA A 268 -26.79 3.43 15.26
C ALA A 268 -25.64 4.23 15.92
N ASN A 269 -25.94 5.33 16.62
CA ASN A 269 -24.93 6.16 17.28
C ASN A 269 -24.22 5.46 18.43
N TYR A 270 -24.86 4.54 19.17
CA TYR A 270 -24.19 3.86 20.29
C TYR A 270 -23.04 2.97 19.82
N VAL A 271 -23.29 2.17 18.78
CA VAL A 271 -22.27 1.30 18.18
C VAL A 271 -21.17 2.16 17.54
N MET A 272 -21.54 3.25 16.87
CA MET A 272 -20.57 4.17 16.29
C MET A 272 -19.70 4.86 17.34
N ILE A 273 -20.25 5.27 18.48
CA ILE A 273 -19.48 5.89 19.58
C ILE A 273 -18.48 4.89 20.15
N ILE A 274 -18.88 3.63 20.38
CA ILE A 274 -17.98 2.58 20.86
C ILE A 274 -16.86 2.32 19.85
N LEU A 275 -17.19 2.23 18.56
CA LEU A 275 -16.21 2.03 17.49
C LEU A 275 -15.23 3.21 17.39
N ILE A 276 -15.73 4.44 17.49
CA ILE A 276 -14.92 5.66 17.55
C ILE A 276 -13.98 5.63 18.76
N MET A 277 -14.45 5.17 19.92
CA MET A 277 -13.61 5.08 21.12
C MET A 277 -12.51 4.03 21.00
N LEU A 278 -12.80 2.87 20.40
CA LEU A 278 -11.79 1.87 20.10
C LEU A 278 -10.76 2.41 19.11
N LEU A 279 -11.21 3.12 18.07
CA LEU A 279 -10.35 3.72 17.06
C LEU A 279 -9.46 4.83 17.66
N LEU A 280 -10.02 5.73 18.46
CA LEU A 280 -9.28 6.75 19.21
C LEU A 280 -8.23 6.13 20.12
N SER A 281 -8.62 5.11 20.90
CA SER A 281 -7.71 4.41 21.81
C SER A 281 -6.58 3.73 21.06
N TRP A 282 -6.89 3.10 19.92
CA TRP A 282 -5.91 2.49 19.03
C TRP A 282 -4.93 3.53 18.46
N ILE A 283 -5.43 4.67 17.96
CA ILE A 283 -4.59 5.75 17.42
C ILE A 283 -3.66 6.32 18.50
N VAL A 284 -4.20 6.66 19.68
CA VAL A 284 -3.39 7.20 20.78
C VAL A 284 -2.33 6.18 21.20
N TYR A 285 -2.70 4.89 21.26
CA TYR A 285 -1.76 3.82 21.54
C TYR A 285 -0.64 3.73 20.48
N THR A 286 -0.95 3.75 19.18
CA THR A 286 0.07 3.65 18.13
C THR A 286 1.00 4.87 18.08
N ILE A 287 0.53 6.04 18.50
CA ILE A 287 1.34 7.27 18.61
C ILE A 287 2.27 7.23 19.82
N VAL A 288 1.78 6.79 20.98
CA VAL A 288 2.50 6.82 22.26
C VAL A 288 3.39 5.58 22.45
N ALA A 289 3.11 4.48 21.74
CA ALA A 289 3.87 3.25 21.83
C ALA A 289 5.38 3.51 21.59
N PRO A 290 6.27 2.92 22.42
CA PRO A 290 7.69 3.07 22.21
C PRO A 290 8.12 2.38 20.90
N PRO A 291 9.08 2.97 20.14
CA PRO A 291 9.56 2.38 18.91
C PRO A 291 10.19 1.01 19.18
N LYS A 292 9.88 0.02 18.34
CA LYS A 292 10.43 -1.34 18.44
C LYS A 292 11.73 -1.47 17.67
N ARG A 293 11.90 -0.70 16.60
CA ARG A 293 13.09 -0.69 15.73
C ARG A 293 13.77 0.68 15.76
N TYR A 294 15.09 0.70 15.55
CA TYR A 294 15.89 1.94 15.52
C TYR A 294 15.30 2.98 14.55
N ARG A 295 14.87 2.54 13.36
CA ARG A 295 14.31 3.41 12.31
C ARG A 295 12.99 4.09 12.73
N GLU A 296 12.16 3.43 13.53
CA GLU A 296 10.83 3.92 13.95
C GLU A 296 10.92 5.10 14.91
N GLN A 297 12.07 5.33 15.54
CA GLN A 297 12.27 6.47 16.42
C GLN A 297 12.25 7.80 15.64
N PHE A 298 12.60 7.78 14.35
CA PHE A 298 12.71 8.96 13.48
C PHE A 298 11.55 9.11 12.50
N VAL A 299 10.77 8.04 12.29
CA VAL A 299 9.74 7.99 11.25
C VAL A 299 8.38 7.78 11.89
N PHE A 300 7.36 8.43 11.33
CA PHE A 300 5.98 8.10 11.65
C PHE A 300 5.35 7.36 10.46
N PRO A 301 4.90 6.11 10.64
CA PRO A 301 4.32 5.34 9.54
C PRO A 301 3.11 6.04 8.92
N ILE A 302 3.03 6.05 7.58
CA ILE A 302 2.00 6.79 6.83
C ILE A 302 0.59 6.29 7.17
N TYR A 303 0.40 4.99 7.40
CA TYR A 303 -0.91 4.44 7.78
C TYR A 303 -1.41 5.00 9.13
N ASN A 304 -0.49 5.31 10.06
CA ASN A 304 -0.83 5.96 11.32
C ASN A 304 -1.18 7.46 11.14
N LEU A 305 -0.99 8.06 9.96
CA LEU A 305 -1.44 9.42 9.62
C LEU A 305 -2.78 9.44 8.93
N ILE A 306 -3.00 8.49 8.02
CA ILE A 306 -4.23 8.42 7.21
C ILE A 306 -5.44 8.22 8.11
N VAL A 307 -5.37 7.30 9.08
CA VAL A 307 -6.51 6.99 9.94
C VAL A 307 -6.94 8.21 10.79
N PRO A 308 -6.05 8.93 11.48
CA PRO A 308 -6.40 10.20 12.14
C PRO A 308 -6.98 11.26 11.21
N VAL A 309 -6.49 11.39 9.96
CA VAL A 309 -7.02 12.35 8.99
C VAL A 309 -8.49 12.03 8.69
N ILE A 310 -8.78 10.78 8.33
CA ILE A 310 -10.15 10.33 8.04
C ILE A 310 -11.05 10.60 9.24
N PHE A 311 -10.55 10.33 10.44
CA PHE A 311 -11.29 10.58 11.67
C PHE A 311 -11.59 12.06 11.92
N LEU A 312 -10.59 12.95 11.78
CA LEU A 312 -10.81 14.40 11.93
C LEU A 312 -11.81 14.93 10.90
N VAL A 313 -11.72 14.46 9.65
CA VAL A 313 -12.68 14.81 8.59
C VAL A 313 -14.08 14.31 8.94
N ALA A 314 -14.22 13.09 9.45
CA ALA A 314 -15.51 12.56 9.90
C ALA A 314 -16.13 13.39 11.03
N ILE A 315 -15.32 13.86 12.00
CA ILE A 315 -15.79 14.79 13.05
C ILE A 315 -16.33 16.09 12.44
N VAL A 316 -15.63 16.65 11.45
CA VAL A 316 -16.06 17.88 10.78
C VAL A 316 -17.38 17.67 10.04
N ILE A 317 -17.53 16.56 9.31
CA ILE A 317 -18.71 16.32 8.47
C ILE A 317 -19.94 15.92 9.30
N THR A 318 -19.79 15.05 10.30
CA THR A 318 -20.95 14.43 10.97
C THR A 318 -21.61 15.36 12.00
N PRO A 319 -20.99 15.68 13.16
CA PRO A 319 -21.53 16.72 14.05
C PRO A 319 -20.96 18.12 13.80
N GLY A 320 -19.82 18.25 13.10
CA GLY A 320 -19.14 19.53 12.95
C GLY A 320 -19.95 20.56 12.15
N ILE A 321 -20.66 20.19 11.09
CA ILE A 321 -21.40 21.17 10.28
C ILE A 321 -22.52 21.84 11.09
N GLY A 322 -23.37 21.05 11.77
CA GLY A 322 -24.48 21.58 12.60
C GLY A 322 -24.02 22.20 13.92
N GLY A 323 -22.99 21.62 14.54
CA GLY A 323 -22.41 22.18 15.76
C GLY A 323 -21.62 23.48 15.52
N PHE A 324 -20.80 23.51 14.47
CA PHE A 324 -20.00 24.69 14.14
C PHE A 324 -20.88 25.83 13.62
N SER A 325 -21.88 25.55 12.80
CA SER A 325 -22.85 26.58 12.41
C SER A 325 -23.50 27.22 13.64
N TYR A 326 -23.76 26.45 14.70
CA TYR A 326 -24.38 26.96 15.92
C TYR A 326 -23.48 27.91 16.70
N ILE A 327 -22.19 27.56 16.88
CA ILE A 327 -21.26 28.45 17.59
C ILE A 327 -20.96 29.75 16.82
N PHE A 328 -21.03 29.71 15.48
CA PHE A 328 -20.86 30.87 14.61
C PHE A 328 -22.14 31.67 14.38
N GLY A 329 -23.27 31.27 14.99
CA GLY A 329 -24.55 31.97 14.82
C GLY A 329 -25.15 31.83 13.42
N MET A 330 -24.67 30.87 12.62
CA MET A 330 -25.16 30.56 11.29
C MET A 330 -26.24 29.46 11.31
N ASN A 331 -26.50 28.86 12.46
CA ASN A 331 -27.48 27.78 12.59
C ASN A 331 -28.89 28.34 12.75
N ASP A 332 -29.77 27.89 11.87
CA ASP A 332 -31.19 28.18 11.94
C ASP A 332 -31.90 27.00 12.61
N LEU A 333 -32.15 27.14 13.92
CA LEU A 333 -32.77 26.09 14.74
C LEU A 333 -34.18 25.77 14.26
N GLU A 334 -34.93 26.79 13.81
CA GLU A 334 -36.29 26.64 13.28
C GLU A 334 -36.25 25.80 12.01
N LYS A 335 -35.32 26.10 11.09
CA LYS A 335 -35.12 25.32 9.87
C LYS A 335 -34.69 23.87 10.14
N ASN A 336 -33.87 23.62 11.16
CA ASN A 336 -33.46 22.26 11.52
C ASN A 336 -34.65 21.42 12.04
N ILE A 337 -35.47 22.01 12.91
CA ILE A 337 -36.69 21.35 13.40
C ILE A 337 -37.71 21.19 12.28
N SER A 338 -37.88 22.20 11.42
CA SER A 338 -38.70 22.12 10.22
C SER A 338 -38.29 20.94 9.33
N ASN A 339 -37.00 20.80 9.03
CA ASN A 339 -36.48 19.70 8.20
C ASN A 339 -36.68 18.33 8.85
N LEU A 340 -36.54 18.25 10.19
CA LEU A 340 -36.77 17.02 10.94
C LEU A 340 -38.24 16.58 10.83
N LEU A 341 -39.18 17.53 10.96
CA LEU A 341 -40.61 17.27 10.92
C LEU A 341 -41.11 17.06 9.47
N SER A 342 -40.61 17.81 8.49
CA SER A 342 -41.00 17.70 7.08
C SER A 342 -40.57 16.39 6.40
N THR A 343 -39.64 15.65 7.01
CA THR A 343 -39.28 14.29 6.57
C THR A 343 -40.45 13.31 6.77
N GLN A 344 -41.40 13.65 7.64
CA GLN A 344 -42.70 12.98 7.71
C GLN A 344 -43.61 13.63 6.67
N LYS A 345 -43.82 12.91 5.55
CA LYS A 345 -44.66 13.37 4.44
C LYS A 345 -46.04 13.76 4.96
N ASP A 346 -46.52 14.95 4.58
CA ASP A 346 -47.87 15.51 4.80
C ASP A 346 -48.05 16.56 5.92
N ILE A 347 -46.98 17.20 6.44
CA ILE A 347 -47.13 18.28 7.44
C ILE A 347 -46.99 19.67 6.81
N GLN A 348 -48.09 20.44 6.77
CA GLN A 348 -48.05 21.91 6.62
C GLN A 348 -47.90 22.52 8.02
N ILE A 349 -46.68 22.88 8.40
CA ILE A 349 -46.39 23.49 9.69
C ILE A 349 -46.32 25.01 9.51
N ASN A 350 -47.01 25.75 10.37
CA ASN A 350 -46.89 27.20 10.43
C ASN A 350 -45.56 27.58 11.12
N ASP A 351 -44.84 28.55 10.56
CA ASP A 351 -43.55 29.03 11.09
C ASP A 351 -43.67 29.47 12.57
N GLY A 352 -44.82 30.04 12.96
CA GLY A 352 -45.10 30.43 14.34
C GLY A 352 -45.15 29.25 15.34
N ASP A 353 -45.59 28.08 14.91
CA ASP A 353 -45.65 26.88 15.75
C ASP A 353 -44.26 26.24 15.91
N ILE A 354 -43.45 26.28 14.83
CA ILE A 354 -42.04 25.84 14.86
C ILE A 354 -41.26 26.68 15.86
N LYS A 355 -41.43 28.00 15.82
CA LYS A 355 -40.76 28.92 16.74
C LYS A 355 -41.09 28.62 18.21
N ARG A 356 -42.37 28.42 18.53
CA ARG A 356 -42.80 28.03 19.90
C ARG A 356 -42.18 26.70 20.34
N LEU A 357 -42.13 25.72 19.46
CA LEU A 357 -41.49 24.43 19.75
C LEU A 357 -39.98 24.59 19.99
N VAL A 358 -39.30 25.40 19.17
CA VAL A 358 -37.87 25.73 19.35
C VAL A 358 -37.65 26.43 20.69
N ASP A 359 -38.44 27.44 21.04
CA ASP A 359 -38.32 28.16 22.31
C ASP A 359 -38.50 27.23 23.53
N PHE A 360 -39.47 26.31 23.46
CA PHE A 360 -39.64 25.25 24.47
C PHE A 360 -38.39 24.37 24.58
N LEU A 361 -37.87 23.86 23.45
CA LEU A 361 -36.69 22.99 23.44
C LEU A 361 -35.43 23.73 23.93
N VAL A 362 -35.24 24.99 23.55
CA VAL A 362 -34.17 25.87 24.03
C VAL A 362 -34.24 26.05 25.54
N GLY A 363 -35.46 26.18 26.10
CA GLY A 363 -35.67 26.29 27.55
C GLY A 363 -35.39 25.00 28.32
N LYS A 364 -35.54 23.82 27.70
CA LYS A 364 -35.30 22.51 28.34
C LYS A 364 -33.88 21.99 28.15
N PHE A 365 -33.19 22.36 27.07
CA PHE A 365 -31.82 21.93 26.80
C PHE A 365 -30.77 22.89 27.36
N ASN A 366 -29.66 22.33 27.87
CA ASN A 366 -28.54 23.15 28.33
C ASN A 366 -27.64 23.52 27.14
N LEU A 367 -28.14 24.41 26.28
CA LEU A 367 -27.43 24.89 25.10
C LEU A 367 -26.13 25.64 25.42
N PRO A 368 -26.00 26.42 26.52
CA PRO A 368 -24.73 27.04 26.90
C PRO A 368 -23.60 26.02 27.12
N LEU A 369 -23.90 24.90 27.80
CA LEU A 369 -22.93 23.82 28.00
C LEU A 369 -22.53 23.17 26.67
N ILE A 370 -23.51 22.88 25.80
CA ILE A 370 -23.25 22.32 24.48
C ILE A 370 -22.38 23.27 23.65
N LYS A 371 -22.69 24.57 23.66
CA LYS A 371 -21.91 25.62 22.99
C LYS A 371 -20.46 25.65 23.46
N ALA A 372 -20.23 25.57 24.78
CA ALA A 372 -18.89 25.55 25.35
C ALA A 372 -18.09 24.31 24.92
N VAL A 373 -18.72 23.12 24.93
CA VAL A 373 -18.08 21.88 24.49
C VAL A 373 -17.76 21.91 22.99
N ILE A 374 -18.64 22.46 22.15
CA ILE A 374 -18.38 22.61 20.70
C ILE A 374 -17.21 23.57 20.46
N TRP A 375 -17.10 24.67 21.20
CA TRP A 375 -15.95 25.58 21.11
C TRP A 375 -14.64 24.89 21.48
N LEU A 376 -14.62 24.12 22.57
CA LEU A 376 -13.44 23.34 22.96
C LEU A 376 -13.09 22.32 21.89
N LEU A 377 -14.08 21.57 21.39
CA LEU A 377 -13.90 20.63 20.29
C LEU A 377 -13.27 21.31 19.06
N PHE A 378 -13.78 22.49 18.67
CA PHE A 378 -13.28 23.26 17.54
C PHE A 378 -11.82 23.68 17.70
N VAL A 379 -11.45 24.22 18.88
CA VAL A 379 -10.07 24.63 19.17
C VAL A 379 -9.11 23.44 19.11
N PHE A 380 -9.46 22.31 19.74
CA PHE A 380 -8.63 21.11 19.72
C PHE A 380 -8.59 20.45 18.34
N LEU A 381 -9.66 20.54 17.55
CA LEU A 381 -9.69 20.06 16.18
C LEU A 381 -8.69 20.85 15.30
N ILE A 382 -8.67 22.18 15.41
CA ILE A 382 -7.67 23.02 14.71
C ILE A 382 -6.25 22.67 15.17
N ALA A 383 -6.03 22.54 16.48
CA ALA A 383 -4.73 22.17 17.03
C ALA A 383 -4.26 20.77 16.53
N SER A 384 -5.18 19.82 16.41
CA SER A 384 -4.92 18.49 15.83
C SER A 384 -4.55 18.57 14.34
N PHE A 385 -5.24 19.39 13.55
CA PHE A 385 -4.87 19.62 12.15
C PHE A 385 -3.50 20.31 12.01
N ALA A 386 -3.23 21.34 12.80
CA ALA A 386 -1.95 22.05 12.76
C ALA A 386 -0.78 21.12 13.13
N SER A 387 -0.92 20.35 14.21
CA SER A 387 0.10 19.38 14.63
C SER A 387 0.30 18.25 13.63
N LEU A 388 -0.76 17.81 12.95
CA LEU A 388 -0.67 16.86 11.85
C LEU A 388 0.14 17.41 10.66
N ILE A 389 -0.11 18.66 10.24
CA ILE A 389 0.64 19.31 9.14
C ILE A 389 2.12 19.40 9.49
N VAL A 390 2.45 19.77 10.74
CA VAL A 390 3.84 19.82 11.22
C VAL A 390 4.46 18.42 11.18
N LEU A 391 3.73 17.40 11.62
CA LEU A 391 4.22 16.02 11.63
C LEU A 391 4.49 15.52 10.20
N ILE A 392 3.58 15.77 9.24
CA ILE A 392 3.78 15.42 7.83
C ILE A 392 5.00 16.12 7.24
N SER A 393 5.20 17.39 7.60
CA SER A 393 6.30 18.22 7.08
C SER A 393 7.66 17.77 7.60
N ILE A 394 7.74 17.29 8.85
CA ILE A 394 8.99 16.79 9.47
C ILE A 394 9.24 15.31 9.16
N ASN A 395 8.20 14.56 8.76
CA ASN A 395 8.32 13.12 8.49
C ASN A 395 9.35 12.87 7.38
N PRO A 396 10.40 12.07 7.62
CA PRO A 396 11.50 11.95 6.69
C PRO A 396 11.06 11.18 5.43
N ARG A 397 11.48 11.67 4.26
CA ARG A 397 11.20 11.03 2.97
C ARG A 397 12.15 9.87 2.74
N LEU A 398 11.65 8.82 2.08
CA LEU A 398 12.45 7.66 1.68
C LEU A 398 13.52 8.10 0.68
N ASP A 399 14.77 7.78 0.99
CA ASP A 399 15.90 7.98 0.09
C ASP A 399 15.97 6.84 -0.92
N ARG A 400 15.31 7.02 -2.07
CA ARG A 400 15.29 6.01 -3.13
C ARG A 400 16.70 5.69 -3.64
N GLN A 401 17.59 6.68 -3.69
CA GLN A 401 18.96 6.48 -4.19
C GLN A 401 19.78 5.64 -3.23
N LYS A 402 19.72 5.92 -1.92
CA LYS A 402 20.38 5.10 -0.90
C LYS A 402 19.85 3.67 -0.88
N VAL A 403 18.54 3.48 -1.07
CA VAL A 403 17.92 2.15 -1.15
C VAL A 403 18.37 1.38 -2.39
N ILE A 404 18.42 2.04 -3.54
CA ILE A 404 18.90 1.42 -4.79
C ILE A 404 20.38 1.07 -4.65
N ARG A 405 21.22 1.99 -4.14
CA ARG A 405 22.65 1.75 -3.90
C ARG A 405 22.88 0.58 -2.95
N ALA A 406 22.17 0.52 -1.82
CA ALA A 406 22.27 -0.60 -0.88
C ALA A 406 21.81 -1.93 -1.50
N THR A 407 20.76 -1.93 -2.32
CA THR A 407 20.30 -3.14 -3.03
C THR A 407 21.33 -3.59 -4.07
N GLN A 408 21.93 -2.66 -4.82
CA GLN A 408 22.97 -2.96 -5.81
C GLN A 408 24.24 -3.52 -5.14
N GLU A 409 24.69 -2.91 -4.04
CA GLU A 409 25.84 -3.38 -3.26
C GLU A 409 25.59 -4.76 -2.63
N TYR A 410 24.36 -5.03 -2.20
CA TYR A 410 23.95 -6.34 -1.72
C TYR A 410 23.94 -7.39 -2.85
N GLN A 411 23.46 -7.04 -4.04
CA GLN A 411 23.49 -7.93 -5.21
C GLN A 411 24.93 -8.22 -5.66
N LYS A 412 25.81 -7.22 -5.65
CA LYS A 412 27.25 -7.42 -5.89
C LYS A 412 27.85 -8.38 -4.87
N LEU A 413 27.54 -8.18 -3.58
CA LEU A 413 28.02 -9.08 -2.54
C LEU A 413 27.58 -10.52 -2.78
N ILE A 414 26.30 -10.75 -3.09
CA ILE A 414 25.80 -12.08 -3.40
C ILE A 414 26.53 -12.66 -4.62
N ASN A 415 26.68 -11.89 -5.69
CA ASN A 415 27.34 -12.36 -6.90
C ASN A 415 28.81 -12.74 -6.66
N GLU A 416 29.54 -11.94 -5.88
CA GLU A 416 30.94 -12.23 -5.50
C GLU A 416 31.00 -13.46 -4.59
N ALA A 417 30.08 -13.59 -3.62
CA ALA A 417 30.00 -14.77 -2.75
C ALA A 417 29.68 -16.06 -3.53
N LEU A 418 28.80 -15.99 -4.54
CA LEU A 418 28.51 -17.10 -5.46
C LEU A 418 29.71 -17.49 -6.32
N GLN A 419 30.63 -16.56 -6.57
CA GLN A 419 31.90 -16.79 -7.26
C GLN A 419 33.03 -17.20 -6.29
N GLY A 420 32.74 -17.41 -5.01
CA GLY A 420 33.73 -17.77 -3.98
C GLY A 420 34.65 -16.62 -3.57
N ARG A 421 34.33 -15.37 -3.92
CA ARG A 421 35.12 -14.17 -3.60
C ARG A 421 34.55 -13.45 -2.39
N LYS A 422 35.43 -12.89 -1.55
CA LYS A 422 35.05 -12.10 -0.39
C LYS A 422 34.81 -10.65 -0.80
N TYR A 423 33.58 -10.18 -0.61
CA TYR A 423 33.21 -8.78 -0.83
C TYR A 423 32.57 -8.21 0.44
N GLN A 424 33.02 -7.02 0.86
CA GLN A 424 32.42 -6.29 1.97
C GLN A 424 31.63 -5.10 1.43
N MET A 425 30.37 -4.99 1.84
CA MET A 425 29.55 -3.82 1.50
C MET A 425 30.14 -2.55 2.09
N ASP A 426 29.95 -1.43 1.39
CA ASP A 426 30.32 -0.09 1.87
C ASP A 426 29.70 0.20 3.25
N PRO A 427 30.52 0.39 4.31
CA PRO A 427 30.04 0.60 5.67
C PRO A 427 29.29 1.94 5.82
N THR A 428 29.50 2.91 4.93
CA THR A 428 28.82 4.23 4.98
C THR A 428 27.32 4.16 4.69
N LEU A 429 26.84 3.05 4.13
CA LEU A 429 25.42 2.80 3.91
C LEU A 429 24.66 2.53 5.22
N TYR A 430 25.38 2.11 6.27
CA TYR A 430 24.84 1.67 7.53
C TYR A 430 25.09 2.69 8.65
N GLU A 431 24.23 2.64 9.66
CA GLU A 431 24.38 3.42 10.88
C GLU A 431 25.51 2.89 11.76
N ASN A 432 26.09 3.78 12.57
CA ASN A 432 27.10 3.39 13.54
C ASN A 432 26.52 2.34 14.49
N GLN A 433 27.20 1.20 14.58
CA GLN A 433 26.77 0.05 15.35
C GLN A 433 26.58 0.39 16.84
N GLU A 434 27.43 1.24 17.40
CA GLU A 434 27.33 1.66 18.79
C GLU A 434 26.03 2.40 19.09
N GLU A 435 25.55 3.25 18.17
CA GLU A 435 24.28 3.96 18.33
C GLU A 435 23.08 3.01 18.31
N VAL A 436 23.12 2.02 17.41
CA VAL A 436 22.06 1.03 17.23
C VAL A 436 22.00 0.09 18.44
N ASP A 437 23.15 -0.38 18.92
CA ASP A 437 23.24 -1.26 20.08
C ASP A 437 22.81 -0.53 21.36
N ASN A 438 23.20 0.74 21.51
CA ASN A 438 22.75 1.59 22.60
C ASN A 438 21.22 1.73 22.65
N PHE A 439 20.56 1.83 21.48
CA PHE A 439 19.11 1.89 21.39
C PHE A 439 18.45 0.58 21.86
N TYR A 440 18.93 -0.57 21.36
CA TYR A 440 18.38 -1.87 21.75
C TYR A 440 18.64 -2.21 23.22
N ARG A 441 19.81 -1.83 23.75
CA ARG A 441 20.13 -1.94 25.19
C ARG A 441 19.13 -1.15 26.04
N LYS A 442 18.86 0.13 25.70
CA LYS A 442 17.86 0.95 26.39
C LYS A 442 16.45 0.34 26.36
N ILE A 443 16.07 -0.32 25.26
CA ILE A 443 14.78 -1.03 25.18
C ILE A 443 14.77 -2.25 26.10
N LYS A 444 15.85 -3.03 26.12
CA LYS A 444 15.99 -4.23 26.96
C LYS A 444 15.95 -3.87 28.45
N GLU A 445 16.72 -2.88 28.87
CA GLU A 445 16.74 -2.38 30.26
C GLU A 445 15.36 -1.89 30.71
N LYS A 446 14.60 -1.19 29.85
CA LYS A 446 13.23 -0.77 30.15
C LYS A 446 12.25 -1.93 30.29
N ARG A 447 12.46 -3.04 29.58
CA ARG A 447 11.62 -4.25 29.71
C ARG A 447 11.96 -5.00 30.99
N GLU A 448 13.24 -5.16 31.28
CA GLU A 448 13.73 -5.85 32.49
C GLU A 448 13.41 -5.06 33.76
N GLY A 449 13.52 -3.74 33.74
CA GLY A 449 13.17 -2.86 34.85
C GLY A 449 11.66 -2.81 35.16
N ARG A 450 10.79 -3.16 34.21
CA ARG A 450 9.34 -3.32 34.45
C ARG A 450 8.98 -4.68 35.05
N ASN A 451 9.84 -5.68 34.87
CA ASN A 451 9.63 -7.05 35.33
C ASN A 451 10.33 -7.36 36.67
N LYS A 452 11.06 -6.41 37.26
CA LYS A 452 11.49 -6.57 38.65
C LYS A 452 10.25 -6.54 39.54
N PRO A 453 9.99 -7.58 40.36
CA PRO A 453 9.00 -7.46 41.40
C PRO A 453 9.42 -6.26 42.26
N LYS A 454 8.49 -5.33 42.46
CA LYS A 454 8.62 -4.38 43.56
C LYS A 454 8.57 -5.24 44.81
N ASN A 455 9.74 -5.53 45.37
CA ASN A 455 9.83 -5.94 46.76
C ASN A 455 9.55 -4.68 47.57
N ASP A 456 8.28 -4.44 47.86
CA ASP A 456 7.81 -3.63 48.98
C ASP A 456 6.70 -4.42 49.67
#